data_AF-A0A0U2UC42-F1
#
_entry.id   AF-A0A0U2UC42-F1
#
_cell.length_a   1.000
_cell.length_b   1.000
_cell.length_c   1.000
_cell.angle_alpha   90.00
_cell.angle_beta   90.00
_cell.angle_gamma   90.00
#
_symmetry.space_group_name_H-M   'P 1'
#
loop_
_entity.id
_entity.type
_entity.pdbx_description
1 polymer ?
#
loop_
_entity_poly.entity_id
_entity_poly.type
_entity_poly.pdbx_seq_one_letter_code
_entity_poly.pdbx_strand_id
1 'polypeptide(L)'
;MNKKHFSWLMVVVFLAQLILPFIDYRVAFAAESKTMYIDFQSGTLRNQPVSGEHYSANNTWSKNIDLTPYIDGTVKDVKITVGPGQTANRSISGNTVTINVNGNELTVYGMAETNPGHQIYRLPDGKRWEHKGANTSIYQFVPNDAASGGITQKPGIIPDEGYIRPASSSTASSTPTTYNGTNKEGNDLRYLFGNPPKDMVDIGPNWNMNGAAVTRAYNVPPPSVFYKTQPTNINPEPKDPVPLVDPNSIRLTGASEKHIGIEPYSWGYINGSNQIAVRRILNTVCTYYVNDPVPVGDPRDCRIESKNTGSGQLNNYVMEVNTDWQVKTYIYSMGKVEITYEIPATPDLAALEIKADNACIQTGSTQTIRYSYKNVGVSTSTAFTVQLKVDGVVVKTENASGGANNNVLLGGTLSYKFSTSASKTFSLVVDSGNTVGDTNRF
;
A
#
# COMPACT_ATOMS: atom_id res chain seq x y z
N MET A 1 7.52 56.27 67.89
CA MET A 1 7.65 54.94 67.26
C MET A 1 8.34 53.98 68.22
N ASN A 2 7.67 52.91 68.62
CA ASN A 2 8.19 51.93 69.58
C ASN A 2 9.40 51.19 68.96
N LYS A 3 10.61 51.37 69.53
CA LYS A 3 11.88 50.81 69.00
C LYS A 3 11.83 49.29 68.78
N LYS A 4 10.98 48.57 69.52
CA LYS A 4 10.75 47.12 69.34
C LYS A 4 10.10 46.75 68.00
N HIS A 5 9.20 47.57 67.46
CA HIS A 5 8.55 47.27 66.18
C HIS A 5 9.45 47.54 64.97
N PHE A 6 10.33 48.55 65.06
CA PHE A 6 11.29 48.86 63.99
C PHE A 6 12.36 47.77 63.85
N SER A 7 12.83 47.22 64.98
CA SER A 7 13.84 46.16 64.97
C SER A 7 13.28 44.82 64.45
N TRP A 8 12.01 44.51 64.71
CA TRP A 8 11.36 43.31 64.20
C TRP A 8 11.11 43.39 62.69
N LEU A 9 10.71 44.57 62.20
CA LEU A 9 10.55 44.81 60.76
C LEU A 9 11.88 44.63 60.00
N MET A 10 12.99 45.12 60.54
CA MET A 10 14.31 44.94 59.95
C MET A 10 14.75 43.47 59.91
N VAL A 11 14.46 42.70 60.95
CA VAL A 11 14.78 41.26 60.97
C VAL A 11 13.94 40.48 59.96
N VAL A 12 12.66 40.82 59.79
CA VAL A 12 11.79 40.19 58.77
C VAL A 12 12.26 40.54 57.35
N VAL A 13 12.67 41.78 57.10
CA VAL A 13 13.21 42.19 55.78
C VAL A 13 14.54 41.49 55.49
N PHE A 14 15.42 41.34 56.49
CA PHE A 14 16.70 40.66 56.34
C PHE A 14 16.52 39.15 56.09
N LEU A 15 15.57 38.51 56.79
CA LEU A 15 15.21 37.11 56.56
C LEU A 15 14.55 36.89 55.19
N ALA A 16 13.70 37.82 54.73
CA ALA A 16 13.12 37.75 53.40
C ALA A 16 14.20 37.84 52.30
N GLN A 17 15.21 38.69 52.47
CA GLN A 17 16.35 38.80 51.54
C GLN A 17 17.26 37.56 51.53
N LEU A 18 17.35 36.83 52.64
CA LEU A 18 18.09 35.56 52.73
C LEU A 18 17.38 34.38 52.08
N ILE A 19 16.05 34.40 51.97
CA ILE A 19 15.24 33.31 51.40
C ILE A 19 15.01 33.50 49.89
N LEU A 20 14.94 34.75 49.41
CA LEU A 20 14.70 35.07 47.99
C LEU A 20 15.62 34.35 46.97
N PRO A 21 16.94 34.17 47.18
CA PRO A 21 17.78 33.44 46.23
C PRO A 21 17.58 31.91 46.23
N PHE A 22 16.82 31.36 47.19
CA PHE A 22 16.42 29.95 47.23
C PHE A 22 15.02 29.70 46.66
N ILE A 23 14.30 30.76 46.28
CA ILE A 23 13.07 30.65 45.51
C ILE A 23 13.49 30.56 44.05
N ASP A 24 13.75 29.33 43.62
CA ASP A 24 13.94 28.98 42.22
C ASP A 24 12.65 29.34 41.48
N TYR A 25 12.62 30.50 40.80
CA TYR A 25 11.53 30.89 39.92
C TYR A 25 11.55 29.93 38.74
N ARG A 26 10.99 28.74 38.94
CA ARG A 26 10.61 27.85 37.85
C ARG A 26 9.59 28.62 37.03
N VAL A 27 10.04 29.15 35.91
CA VAL A 27 9.18 29.74 34.90
C VAL A 27 8.21 28.63 34.51
N ALA A 28 6.94 28.76 34.90
CA ALA A 28 5.92 27.80 34.55
C ALA A 28 5.66 27.95 33.04
N PHE A 29 6.13 27.00 32.24
CA PHE A 29 5.68 26.85 30.87
C PHE A 29 4.21 26.47 30.90
N ALA A 30 3.35 27.21 30.20
CA ALA A 30 1.95 26.84 30.07
C ALA A 30 1.88 25.65 29.10
N ALA A 31 1.49 24.48 29.61
CA ALA A 31 1.18 23.34 28.77
C ALA A 31 -0.14 23.61 28.03
N GLU A 32 -0.06 23.71 26.72
CA GLU A 32 -1.21 23.86 25.83
C GLU A 32 -1.53 22.54 25.14
N SER A 33 -2.73 22.44 24.57
CA SER A 33 -3.13 21.28 23.78
C SER A 33 -3.90 21.68 22.54
N LYS A 34 -3.55 21.08 21.41
CA LYS A 34 -4.21 21.30 20.11
C LYS A 34 -4.65 19.97 19.51
N THR A 35 -5.89 19.94 19.05
CA THR A 35 -6.44 18.78 18.34
C THR A 35 -6.35 19.00 16.84
N MET A 36 -5.81 18.01 16.14
CA MET A 36 -5.66 17.94 14.69
C MET A 36 -6.23 16.62 14.18
N TYR A 37 -6.45 16.52 12.87
CA TYR A 37 -7.01 15.33 12.23
C TYR A 37 -6.13 14.88 11.06
N ILE A 38 -5.93 13.57 10.94
CA ILE A 38 -5.12 12.96 9.88
C ILE A 38 -5.97 12.85 8.61
N ASP A 39 -5.48 13.44 7.54
CA ASP A 39 -5.91 13.13 6.18
C ASP A 39 -5.03 12.00 5.66
N PHE A 40 -5.53 10.75 5.73
CA PHE A 40 -4.77 9.57 5.34
C PHE A 40 -4.40 9.54 3.85
N GLN A 41 -5.16 10.24 3.01
CA GLN A 41 -4.93 10.31 1.57
C GLN A 41 -3.76 11.25 1.25
N SER A 42 -3.74 12.46 1.80
CA SER A 42 -2.64 13.41 1.57
C SER A 42 -1.44 13.19 2.50
N GLY A 43 -1.67 12.52 3.63
CA GLY A 43 -0.71 12.31 4.70
C GLY A 43 -0.36 13.58 5.48
N THR A 44 -1.33 14.50 5.60
CA THR A 44 -1.18 15.78 6.30
C THR A 44 -2.14 15.89 7.49
N LEU A 45 -1.93 16.91 8.33
CA LEU A 45 -2.85 17.26 9.42
C LEU A 45 -3.79 18.39 9.01
N ARG A 46 -5.04 18.30 9.48
CA ARG A 46 -6.12 19.27 9.27
C ARG A 46 -6.67 19.75 10.61
N ASN A 47 -7.17 20.98 10.64
CA ASN A 47 -7.83 21.55 11.84
C ASN A 47 -9.28 21.06 12.02
N GLN A 48 -9.81 20.31 11.05
CA GLN A 48 -11.19 19.82 11.05
C GLN A 48 -11.22 18.33 10.76
N PRO A 49 -12.23 17.59 11.26
CA PRO A 49 -12.39 16.17 10.98
C PRO A 49 -12.40 15.89 9.48
N VAL A 50 -11.63 14.87 9.06
CA VAL A 50 -11.64 14.36 7.69
C VAL A 50 -12.69 13.25 7.60
N SER A 51 -13.67 13.42 6.72
CA SER A 51 -14.72 12.43 6.49
C SER A 51 -14.29 11.39 5.46
N GLY A 52 -14.89 10.19 5.55
CA GLY A 52 -14.66 9.11 4.60
C GLY A 52 -13.64 8.07 5.07
N GLU A 53 -13.56 7.01 4.28
CA GLU A 53 -12.64 5.89 4.47
C GLU A 53 -11.53 5.98 3.44
N HIS A 54 -10.29 5.81 3.88
CA HIS A 54 -9.15 5.67 3.00
C HIS A 54 -8.79 4.18 2.87
N TYR A 55 -8.78 3.68 1.63
CA TYR A 55 -8.42 2.30 1.31
C TYR A 55 -6.96 2.21 0.92
N SER A 56 -6.28 1.14 1.35
CA SER A 56 -4.89 0.87 1.03
C SER A 56 -4.66 -0.61 0.74
N ALA A 57 -3.64 -0.87 -0.07
CA ALA A 57 -3.06 -2.20 -0.25
C ALA A 57 -2.18 -2.63 0.94
N ASN A 58 -1.73 -1.68 1.77
CA ASN A 58 -0.84 -1.94 2.89
C ASN A 58 -1.57 -1.89 4.22
N ASN A 59 -1.27 -2.86 5.08
CA ASN A 59 -1.83 -2.96 6.44
C ASN A 59 -1.26 -1.93 7.41
N THR A 60 -0.12 -1.32 7.08
CA THR A 60 0.51 -0.26 7.87
C THR A 60 0.56 1.05 7.09
N TRP A 61 0.14 2.13 7.74
CA TRP A 61 0.35 3.49 7.30
C TRP A 61 1.37 4.16 8.22
N SER A 62 2.43 4.71 7.63
CA SER A 62 3.52 5.36 8.37
C SER A 62 3.88 6.71 7.77
N LYS A 63 3.94 7.75 8.59
CA LYS A 63 4.39 9.08 8.18
C LYS A 63 5.14 9.82 9.28
N ASN A 64 6.13 10.58 8.86
CA ASN A 64 6.77 11.62 9.65
C ASN A 64 6.05 12.94 9.38
N ILE A 65 5.58 13.60 10.43
CA ILE A 65 4.89 14.88 10.34
C ILE A 65 5.63 15.89 11.22
N ASP A 66 6.05 17.00 10.61
CA ASP A 66 6.54 18.16 11.35
C ASP A 66 5.35 18.93 11.95
N LEU A 67 5.35 19.06 13.27
CA LEU A 67 4.29 19.74 14.00
C LEU A 67 4.51 21.25 14.11
N THR A 68 5.71 21.75 13.75
CA THR A 68 6.07 23.17 13.85
C THR A 68 5.08 24.13 13.19
N PRO A 69 4.48 23.84 12.00
CA PRO A 69 3.49 24.72 11.39
C PRO A 69 2.15 24.79 12.14
N TYR A 70 1.93 23.88 13.10
CA TYR A 70 0.66 23.71 13.79
C TYR A 70 0.68 24.17 15.25
N ILE A 71 1.84 24.40 15.85
CA ILE A 71 1.98 24.79 17.25
C ILE A 71 2.98 25.94 17.41
N ASP A 72 2.84 26.73 18.47
CA ASP A 72 3.72 27.88 18.76
C ASP A 72 4.84 27.55 19.76
N GLY A 73 5.17 26.26 19.93
CA GLY A 73 6.05 25.80 20.99
C GLY A 73 6.76 24.47 20.70
N THR A 74 7.26 23.84 21.77
CA THR A 74 7.94 22.54 21.68
C THR A 74 6.99 21.41 22.09
N VAL A 75 6.93 20.35 21.28
CA VAL A 75 6.10 19.17 21.54
C VAL A 75 6.55 18.47 22.83
N LYS A 76 5.59 18.08 23.67
CA LYS A 76 5.82 17.27 24.88
C LYS A 76 5.24 15.87 24.77
N ASP A 77 4.02 15.77 24.27
CA ASP A 77 3.37 14.51 23.98
C ASP A 77 2.44 14.69 22.79
N VAL A 78 2.12 13.58 22.14
CA VAL A 78 1.17 13.52 21.04
C VAL A 78 0.35 12.28 21.26
N LYS A 79 -0.94 12.35 21.53
CA LYS A 79 -1.82 11.17 21.56
C LYS A 79 -2.53 11.00 20.24
N ILE A 80 -2.54 9.79 19.69
CA ILE A 80 -3.13 9.51 18.39
C ILE A 80 -4.19 8.44 18.55
N THR A 81 -5.43 8.77 18.18
CA THR A 81 -6.55 7.84 18.18
C THR A 81 -7.03 7.66 16.74
N VAL A 82 -7.30 6.43 16.34
CA VAL A 82 -7.75 6.03 15.00
C VAL A 82 -8.97 5.13 15.13
N GLY A 83 -9.96 5.34 14.26
CA GLY A 83 -11.22 4.61 14.29
C GLY A 83 -11.93 4.65 15.67
N PRO A 84 -12.73 3.62 16.01
CA PRO A 84 -13.46 3.55 17.27
C PRO A 84 -12.53 3.18 18.44
N GLY A 85 -11.62 4.09 18.80
CA GLY A 85 -10.83 4.03 20.04
C GLY A 85 -9.50 3.29 19.98
N GLN A 86 -9.00 2.90 18.80
CA GLN A 86 -7.65 2.34 18.69
C GLN A 86 -6.61 3.45 18.86
N THR A 87 -5.53 3.17 19.60
CA THR A 87 -4.41 4.13 19.74
C THR A 87 -3.31 3.76 18.76
N ALA A 88 -2.78 4.74 18.02
CA ALA A 88 -1.69 4.49 17.09
C ALA A 88 -0.32 4.49 17.80
N ASN A 89 0.62 3.75 17.24
CA ASN A 89 2.02 3.79 17.69
C ASN A 89 2.67 5.08 17.21
N ARG A 90 3.50 5.69 18.05
CA ARG A 90 4.15 6.96 17.75
C ARG A 90 5.54 7.08 18.35
N SER A 91 6.39 7.88 17.73
CA SER A 91 7.66 8.33 18.31
C SER A 91 7.85 9.82 18.03
N ILE A 92 8.38 10.55 19.00
CA ILE A 92 8.58 12.01 18.92
C ILE A 92 10.09 12.28 18.92
N SER A 93 10.52 13.13 18.00
CA SER A 93 11.90 13.63 17.93
C SER A 93 11.86 15.12 17.64
N GLY A 94 12.07 15.94 18.68
CA GLY A 94 11.81 17.38 18.63
C GLY A 94 10.33 17.64 18.31
N ASN A 95 10.06 18.48 17.30
CA ASN A 95 8.70 18.75 16.84
C ASN A 95 8.21 17.80 15.74
N THR A 96 8.99 16.78 15.37
CA THR A 96 8.56 15.77 14.41
C THR A 96 7.95 14.57 15.12
N VAL A 97 6.78 14.12 14.66
CA VAL A 97 6.17 12.87 15.10
C VAL A 97 6.16 11.85 13.96
N THR A 98 6.66 10.65 14.24
CA THR A 98 6.43 9.48 13.39
C THR A 98 5.17 8.80 13.87
N ILE A 99 4.20 8.63 12.98
CA ILE A 99 2.91 8.00 13.24
C ILE A 99 2.87 6.67 12.51
N ASN A 100 2.54 5.59 13.22
CA ASN A 100 2.33 4.26 12.65
C ASN A 100 0.93 3.75 13.02
N VAL A 101 0.10 3.55 12.01
CA VAL A 101 -1.28 3.08 12.13
C VAL A 101 -1.42 1.73 11.44
N ASN A 102 -2.06 0.79 12.10
CA ASN A 102 -2.52 -0.44 11.45
C ASN A 102 -3.92 -0.20 10.88
N GLY A 103 -4.12 -0.49 9.61
CA GLY A 103 -5.41 -0.39 8.96
C GLY A 103 -6.33 -1.54 9.40
N ASN A 104 -7.63 -1.28 9.43
CA ASN A 104 -8.61 -2.33 9.68
C ASN A 104 -8.77 -3.17 8.39
N GLU A 105 -8.46 -4.46 8.48
CA GLU A 105 -8.63 -5.38 7.35
C GLU A 105 -10.11 -5.51 6.98
N LEU A 106 -10.39 -5.41 5.68
CA LEU A 106 -11.70 -5.67 5.09
C LEU A 106 -11.53 -6.62 3.90
N THR A 107 -12.30 -7.72 3.91
CA THR A 107 -12.46 -8.57 2.72
C THR A 107 -13.46 -7.94 1.77
N VAL A 108 -13.09 -7.84 0.50
CA VAL A 108 -13.92 -7.29 -0.58
C VAL A 108 -13.97 -8.31 -1.72
N TYR A 109 -14.98 -8.18 -2.57
CA TYR A 109 -15.44 -9.24 -3.46
C TYR A 109 -15.48 -8.79 -4.91
N GLY A 110 -15.20 -9.70 -5.83
CA GLY A 110 -15.29 -9.43 -7.27
C GLY A 110 -15.88 -10.62 -7.99
N MET A 111 -16.39 -10.39 -9.20
CA MET A 111 -16.86 -11.44 -10.10
C MET A 111 -16.32 -11.17 -11.49
N ALA A 112 -15.84 -12.23 -12.16
CA ALA A 112 -15.34 -12.14 -13.53
C ALA A 112 -15.82 -13.34 -14.35
N GLU A 113 -15.94 -13.12 -15.65
CA GLU A 113 -16.21 -14.19 -16.61
C GLU A 113 -14.89 -14.82 -17.05
N THR A 114 -14.84 -16.15 -17.09
CA THR A 114 -13.67 -16.91 -17.55
C THR A 114 -14.10 -17.94 -18.57
N ASN A 115 -13.43 -17.97 -19.72
CA ASN A 115 -13.65 -19.00 -20.74
C ASN A 115 -12.31 -19.65 -21.11
N PRO A 116 -11.97 -20.81 -20.51
CA PRO A 116 -10.78 -21.56 -20.90
C PRO A 116 -10.87 -22.10 -22.35
N GLY A 117 -12.08 -22.19 -22.92
CA GLY A 117 -12.35 -22.83 -24.20
C GLY A 117 -12.04 -24.33 -24.20
N HIS A 118 -12.25 -25.00 -25.34
CA HIS A 118 -11.75 -26.35 -25.55
C HIS A 118 -11.55 -26.58 -27.04
N GLN A 119 -10.28 -26.50 -27.47
CA GLN A 119 -9.89 -26.74 -28.85
C GLN A 119 -9.73 -28.23 -29.12
N ILE A 120 -10.42 -28.70 -30.16
CA ILE A 120 -10.44 -30.11 -30.55
C ILE A 120 -10.53 -30.22 -32.08
N TYR A 121 -9.73 -31.10 -32.65
CA TYR A 121 -9.55 -31.24 -34.10
C TYR A 121 -10.11 -32.56 -34.60
N ARG A 122 -11.02 -32.52 -35.58
CA ARG A 122 -11.44 -33.70 -36.33
C ARG A 122 -10.37 -34.03 -37.36
N LEU A 123 -9.91 -35.29 -37.40
CA LEU A 123 -8.95 -35.73 -38.39
C LEU A 123 -9.54 -35.74 -39.83
N PRO A 124 -8.70 -35.67 -40.88
CA PRO A 124 -9.15 -35.67 -42.28
C PRO A 124 -10.02 -36.87 -42.69
N ASP A 125 -9.81 -38.03 -42.07
CA ASP A 125 -10.61 -39.24 -42.29
C ASP A 125 -12.03 -39.13 -41.70
N GLY A 126 -12.26 -38.13 -40.85
CA GLY A 126 -13.52 -37.86 -40.19
C GLY A 126 -13.88 -38.86 -39.10
N LYS A 127 -12.98 -39.77 -38.68
CA LYS A 127 -13.29 -40.88 -37.77
C LYS A 127 -12.77 -40.69 -36.35
N ARG A 128 -11.81 -39.78 -36.17
CA ARG A 128 -11.19 -39.50 -34.87
C ARG A 128 -11.16 -38.02 -34.57
N TRP A 129 -11.13 -37.73 -33.27
CA TRP A 129 -10.89 -36.40 -32.74
C TRP A 129 -9.53 -36.36 -32.04
N GLU A 130 -8.91 -35.19 -32.05
CA GLU A 130 -7.62 -34.91 -31.43
C GLU A 130 -7.74 -33.69 -30.53
N HIS A 131 -7.28 -33.81 -29.28
CA HIS A 131 -7.25 -32.70 -28.33
C HIS A 131 -5.97 -32.69 -27.50
N LYS A 132 -5.68 -31.53 -26.92
CA LYS A 132 -4.50 -31.28 -26.09
C LYS A 132 -4.78 -30.14 -25.11
N GLY A 133 -4.37 -30.32 -23.85
CA GLY A 133 -4.25 -29.26 -22.85
C GLY A 133 -2.82 -28.71 -22.78
N ALA A 134 -2.62 -27.64 -22.02
CA ALA A 134 -1.30 -26.99 -21.90
C ALA A 134 -0.21 -27.95 -21.39
N ASN A 135 -0.56 -28.87 -20.50
CA ASN A 135 0.36 -29.81 -19.85
C ASN A 135 0.06 -31.28 -20.16
N THR A 136 -0.61 -31.58 -21.27
CA THR A 136 -0.90 -32.95 -21.69
C THR A 136 -0.21 -33.29 -22.99
N SER A 137 -0.02 -34.59 -23.22
CA SER A 137 0.24 -35.16 -24.54
C SER A 137 -0.95 -34.88 -25.47
N ILE A 138 -0.72 -35.04 -26.78
CA ILE A 138 -1.79 -34.93 -27.77
C ILE A 138 -2.52 -36.28 -27.79
N TYR A 139 -3.80 -36.28 -27.47
CA TYR A 139 -4.62 -37.48 -27.46
C TYR A 139 -5.52 -37.50 -28.69
N GLN A 140 -5.56 -38.65 -29.37
CA GLN A 140 -6.56 -38.94 -30.39
C GLN A 140 -7.56 -39.97 -29.86
N PHE A 141 -8.83 -39.87 -30.21
CA PHE A 141 -9.82 -40.88 -29.81
C PHE A 141 -10.90 -41.07 -30.86
N VAL A 142 -11.51 -42.25 -30.83
CA VAL A 142 -12.73 -42.54 -31.59
C VAL A 142 -13.91 -42.14 -30.68
N PRO A 143 -14.80 -41.25 -31.12
CA PRO A 143 -15.91 -40.81 -30.28
C PRO A 143 -16.93 -41.95 -30.10
N ASN A 144 -17.54 -42.02 -28.91
CA ASN A 144 -18.51 -43.07 -28.58
C ASN A 144 -19.80 -42.99 -29.42
N ASP A 145 -20.10 -41.84 -30.01
CA ASP A 145 -21.30 -41.60 -30.82
C ASP A 145 -21.07 -41.81 -32.33
N ALA A 146 -19.94 -42.39 -32.73
CA ALA A 146 -19.65 -42.68 -34.12
C ALA A 146 -20.72 -43.62 -34.70
N ALA A 147 -21.60 -43.08 -35.56
CA ALA A 147 -22.44 -43.90 -36.42
C ALA A 147 -21.54 -44.88 -37.18
N SER A 148 -21.84 -46.17 -37.09
CA SER A 148 -21.03 -47.27 -37.64
C SER A 148 -20.46 -46.93 -39.02
N GLY A 149 -19.16 -46.67 -39.10
CA GLY A 149 -18.40 -46.47 -40.35
C GLY A 149 -18.38 -45.05 -40.97
N GLY A 150 -19.04 -44.05 -40.37
CA GLY A 150 -19.21 -42.71 -40.94
C GLY A 150 -18.26 -41.60 -40.45
N ILE A 151 -18.50 -40.37 -40.91
CA ILE A 151 -17.83 -39.13 -40.44
C ILE A 151 -18.52 -38.65 -39.15
N THR A 152 -17.76 -38.53 -38.06
CA THR A 152 -18.26 -37.94 -36.81
C THR A 152 -18.44 -36.43 -36.96
N GLN A 153 -19.59 -35.91 -36.52
CA GLN A 153 -19.93 -34.48 -36.56
C GLN A 153 -19.64 -33.76 -35.25
N LYS A 154 -19.44 -34.51 -34.16
CA LYS A 154 -19.18 -33.98 -32.82
C LYS A 154 -18.41 -35.01 -31.97
N PRO A 155 -17.62 -34.60 -30.96
CA PRO A 155 -16.84 -35.54 -30.16
C PRO A 155 -17.67 -36.36 -29.15
N GLY A 156 -18.74 -35.77 -28.59
CA GLY A 156 -19.55 -36.42 -27.55
C GLY A 156 -18.81 -36.63 -26.23
N ILE A 157 -19.01 -37.81 -25.63
CA ILE A 157 -18.28 -38.26 -24.43
C ILE A 157 -16.92 -38.81 -24.87
N ILE A 158 -15.87 -38.37 -24.18
CA ILE A 158 -14.51 -38.84 -24.40
C ILE A 158 -14.37 -40.25 -23.80
N PRO A 159 -13.89 -41.24 -24.56
CA PRO A 159 -13.70 -42.60 -24.08
C PRO A 159 -12.64 -42.69 -22.97
N ASP A 160 -12.63 -43.81 -22.24
CA ASP A 160 -11.66 -44.05 -21.15
C ASP A 160 -10.21 -44.15 -21.65
N GLU A 161 -10.01 -44.43 -22.93
CA GLU A 161 -8.71 -44.58 -23.57
C GLU A 161 -8.63 -43.78 -24.87
N GLY A 162 -7.44 -43.28 -25.18
CA GLY A 162 -7.12 -42.66 -26.46
C GLY A 162 -5.76 -43.11 -26.97
N TYR A 163 -5.30 -42.56 -28.08
CA TYR A 163 -4.03 -42.88 -28.71
C TYR A 163 -3.14 -41.65 -28.63
N ILE A 164 -2.02 -41.74 -27.93
CA ILE A 164 -1.08 -40.62 -27.83
C ILE A 164 -0.41 -40.41 -29.18
N ARG A 165 -0.43 -39.17 -29.67
CA ARG A 165 0.38 -38.71 -30.79
C ARG A 165 1.56 -37.89 -30.26
N PRO A 166 2.82 -38.35 -30.44
CA PRO A 166 3.98 -37.51 -30.17
C PRO A 166 3.94 -36.24 -31.02
N ALA A 167 4.31 -35.09 -30.45
CA ALA A 167 4.31 -33.83 -31.20
C ALA A 167 5.21 -33.85 -32.45
N SER A 168 6.27 -34.66 -32.41
CA SER A 168 7.20 -34.91 -33.52
C SER A 168 6.68 -35.91 -34.58
N SER A 169 5.49 -36.49 -34.38
CA SER A 169 4.91 -37.51 -35.26
C SER A 169 3.60 -37.04 -35.88
N SER A 170 3.37 -37.41 -37.13
CA SER A 170 2.08 -37.25 -37.82
C SER A 170 1.08 -38.35 -37.48
N THR A 171 1.54 -39.47 -36.90
CA THR A 171 0.69 -40.63 -36.56
C THR A 171 0.67 -40.87 -35.05
N ALA A 172 -0.49 -41.23 -34.52
CA ALA A 172 -0.64 -41.67 -33.13
C ALA A 172 -0.11 -43.10 -32.92
N SER A 173 0.15 -43.44 -31.66
CA SER A 173 0.45 -44.80 -31.22
C SER A 173 -0.67 -45.77 -31.64
N SER A 174 -0.31 -47.02 -31.95
CA SER A 174 -1.27 -48.10 -32.16
C SER A 174 -1.84 -48.66 -30.85
N THR A 175 -1.18 -48.37 -29.72
CA THR A 175 -1.58 -48.85 -28.40
C THR A 175 -2.43 -47.78 -27.70
N PRO A 176 -3.68 -48.09 -27.31
CA PRO A 176 -4.50 -47.18 -26.53
C PRO A 176 -3.86 -46.94 -25.15
N THR A 177 -4.04 -45.72 -24.64
CA THR A 177 -3.55 -45.24 -23.35
C THR A 177 -4.73 -44.67 -22.59
N THR A 178 -4.93 -45.15 -21.37
CA THR A 178 -5.98 -44.67 -20.48
C THR A 178 -5.72 -43.20 -20.12
N TYR A 179 -6.79 -42.41 -20.07
CA TYR A 179 -6.76 -41.12 -19.39
C TYR A 179 -6.58 -41.40 -17.88
N ASN A 180 -5.35 -41.40 -17.38
CA ASN A 180 -5.05 -41.81 -16.00
C ASN A 180 -4.92 -40.61 -15.07
N GLY A 181 -5.63 -40.64 -13.94
CA GLY A 181 -5.66 -39.52 -13.01
C GLY A 181 -4.44 -39.33 -12.12
N THR A 182 -3.44 -40.20 -12.26
CA THR A 182 -2.21 -40.17 -11.46
C THR A 182 -1.09 -39.37 -12.11
N ASN A 183 -1.14 -39.14 -13.43
CA ASN A 183 -0.20 -38.28 -14.13
C ASN A 183 -0.93 -37.03 -14.67
N LYS A 184 -0.18 -35.97 -15.01
CA LYS A 184 -0.76 -34.77 -15.67
C LYS A 184 -1.53 -35.11 -16.96
N GLU A 185 -1.30 -36.30 -17.50
CA GLU A 185 -1.79 -36.76 -18.78
C GLU A 185 -3.21 -37.33 -18.64
N GLY A 186 -4.20 -36.47 -18.82
CA GLY A 186 -5.56 -36.93 -19.15
C GLY A 186 -6.67 -36.28 -18.34
N ASN A 187 -6.49 -36.01 -17.05
CA ASN A 187 -7.52 -35.33 -16.24
C ASN A 187 -7.77 -33.88 -16.64
N ASP A 188 -6.80 -33.27 -17.32
CA ASP A 188 -6.90 -31.95 -17.94
C ASP A 188 -7.66 -31.96 -19.27
N LEU A 189 -8.01 -33.15 -19.78
CA LEU A 189 -8.66 -33.38 -21.06
C LEU A 189 -10.00 -34.10 -20.91
N ARG A 190 -10.14 -34.92 -19.87
CA ARG A 190 -11.28 -35.78 -19.62
C ARG A 190 -11.62 -35.78 -18.13
N TYR A 191 -12.89 -35.57 -17.81
CA TYR A 191 -13.39 -35.65 -16.46
C TYR A 191 -13.50 -37.10 -16.03
N LEU A 192 -12.89 -37.42 -14.89
CA LEU A 192 -13.03 -38.68 -14.19
C LEU A 192 -13.71 -38.40 -12.86
N PHE A 193 -14.80 -39.10 -12.57
CA PHE A 193 -15.54 -38.90 -11.33
C PHE A 193 -14.63 -39.00 -10.09
N GLY A 194 -14.62 -37.93 -9.27
CA GLY A 194 -13.83 -37.84 -8.04
C GLY A 194 -12.32 -37.75 -8.26
N ASN A 195 -11.86 -37.59 -9.51
CA ASN A 195 -10.45 -37.56 -9.89
C ASN A 195 -10.16 -36.27 -10.67
N PRO A 196 -9.99 -35.13 -9.97
CA PRO A 196 -9.71 -33.86 -10.61
C PRO A 196 -8.29 -33.80 -11.20
N PRO A 197 -7.96 -32.75 -11.97
CA PRO A 197 -6.59 -32.42 -12.35
C PRO A 197 -5.63 -32.40 -11.17
N LYS A 198 -4.35 -32.69 -11.45
CA LYS A 198 -3.30 -32.69 -10.43
C LYS A 198 -3.29 -31.40 -9.60
N ASP A 199 -3.11 -31.55 -8.29
CA ASP A 199 -3.06 -30.47 -7.28
C ASP A 199 -4.40 -29.71 -7.12
N MET A 200 -5.49 -30.22 -7.71
CA MET A 200 -6.83 -29.66 -7.57
C MET A 200 -7.77 -30.61 -6.81
N VAL A 201 -8.92 -30.09 -6.37
CA VAL A 201 -9.97 -30.84 -5.64
C VAL A 201 -11.27 -30.81 -6.42
N ASP A 202 -11.95 -31.94 -6.56
CA ASP A 202 -13.29 -31.99 -7.18
C ASP A 202 -14.31 -31.47 -6.17
N ILE A 203 -14.73 -30.21 -6.34
CA ILE A 203 -15.61 -29.48 -5.41
C ILE A 203 -17.08 -29.92 -5.61
N GLY A 204 -17.42 -30.43 -6.79
CA GLY A 204 -18.75 -30.95 -7.09
C GLY A 204 -18.68 -32.22 -7.93
N PRO A 205 -18.38 -33.38 -7.33
CA PRO A 205 -18.32 -34.64 -8.07
C PRO A 205 -19.66 -34.95 -8.74
N ASN A 206 -19.66 -35.18 -10.05
CA ASN A 206 -20.88 -35.47 -10.82
C ASN A 206 -20.66 -36.68 -11.72
N TRP A 207 -21.19 -37.83 -11.30
CA TRP A 207 -21.05 -39.08 -12.05
C TRP A 207 -21.59 -38.99 -13.47
N ASN A 208 -22.65 -38.21 -13.70
CA ASN A 208 -23.28 -38.06 -15.02
C ASN A 208 -22.39 -37.32 -16.03
N MET A 209 -21.35 -36.64 -15.55
CA MET A 209 -20.37 -35.93 -16.39
C MET A 209 -19.12 -36.77 -16.64
N ASN A 210 -19.06 -38.03 -16.20
CA ASN A 210 -17.90 -38.89 -16.43
C ASN A 210 -17.61 -39.02 -17.94
N GLY A 211 -16.37 -38.72 -18.33
CA GLY A 211 -15.95 -38.63 -19.73
C GLY A 211 -16.29 -37.32 -20.44
N ALA A 212 -16.82 -36.31 -19.74
CA ALA A 212 -16.89 -34.95 -20.26
C ALA A 212 -15.49 -34.43 -20.61
N ALA A 213 -15.41 -33.56 -21.62
CA ALA A 213 -14.18 -32.84 -21.91
C ALA A 213 -13.85 -31.90 -20.75
N VAL A 214 -12.56 -31.82 -20.42
CA VAL A 214 -12.05 -30.88 -19.42
C VAL A 214 -11.15 -29.87 -20.10
N THR A 215 -11.20 -28.62 -19.61
CA THR A 215 -10.13 -27.66 -19.83
C THR A 215 -9.76 -27.00 -18.51
N ARG A 216 -8.45 -26.94 -18.25
CA ARG A 216 -7.88 -26.21 -17.11
C ARG A 216 -7.25 -24.91 -17.57
N ALA A 217 -7.65 -23.80 -16.95
CA ALA A 217 -6.93 -22.53 -17.04
C ALA A 217 -5.98 -22.40 -15.85
N TYR A 218 -4.68 -22.25 -16.16
CA TYR A 218 -3.59 -22.22 -15.18
C TYR A 218 -3.30 -20.83 -14.60
N ASN A 219 -3.88 -19.79 -15.20
CA ASN A 219 -3.77 -18.43 -14.74
C ASN A 219 -5.04 -17.69 -15.13
N VAL A 220 -6.01 -17.66 -14.22
CA VAL A 220 -7.25 -16.94 -14.40
C VAL A 220 -7.04 -15.48 -14.02
N PRO A 221 -7.34 -14.50 -14.90
CA PRO A 221 -7.25 -13.10 -14.54
C PRO A 221 -8.37 -12.71 -13.55
N PRO A 222 -8.07 -11.92 -12.51
CA PRO A 222 -9.09 -11.38 -11.62
C PRO A 222 -9.91 -10.27 -12.29
N PRO A 223 -11.07 -9.88 -11.72
CA PRO A 223 -11.81 -8.70 -12.15
C PRO A 223 -11.01 -7.42 -11.92
N SER A 224 -11.36 -6.38 -12.67
CA SER A 224 -10.76 -5.05 -12.56
C SER A 224 -11.29 -4.20 -11.40
N VAL A 225 -12.47 -4.56 -10.87
CA VAL A 225 -13.15 -3.84 -9.78
C VAL A 225 -13.58 -4.82 -8.70
N PHE A 226 -13.43 -4.40 -7.45
CA PHE A 226 -13.91 -5.12 -6.27
C PHE A 226 -14.88 -4.25 -5.47
N TYR A 227 -15.74 -4.89 -4.69
CA TYR A 227 -16.90 -4.31 -4.02
C TYR A 227 -16.97 -4.77 -2.57
N LYS A 228 -17.53 -3.95 -1.67
CA LYS A 228 -17.78 -4.42 -0.29
C LYS A 228 -18.88 -5.47 -0.24
N THR A 229 -19.89 -5.33 -1.09
CA THR A 229 -20.97 -6.29 -1.25
C THR A 229 -20.55 -7.35 -2.27
N GLN A 230 -20.79 -8.62 -1.96
CA GLN A 230 -20.49 -9.71 -2.89
C GLN A 230 -21.36 -9.59 -4.16
N PRO A 231 -20.75 -9.49 -5.36
CA PRO A 231 -21.50 -9.53 -6.61
C PRO A 231 -22.26 -10.83 -6.81
N THR A 232 -23.31 -10.80 -7.63
CA THR A 232 -24.10 -11.99 -8.00
C THR A 232 -24.43 -11.94 -9.49
N ASN A 233 -24.89 -13.05 -10.07
CA ASN A 233 -25.35 -13.09 -11.46
C ASN A 233 -26.48 -12.07 -11.77
N ILE A 234 -27.30 -11.71 -10.78
CA ILE A 234 -28.40 -10.74 -10.92
C ILE A 234 -27.90 -9.30 -10.71
N ASN A 235 -26.85 -9.12 -9.91
CA ASN A 235 -26.25 -7.83 -9.59
C ASN A 235 -24.71 -7.95 -9.67
N PRO A 236 -24.14 -7.96 -10.89
CA PRO A 236 -22.71 -8.14 -11.10
C PRO A 236 -21.87 -6.93 -10.67
N GLU A 237 -22.50 -5.75 -10.56
CA GLU A 237 -21.85 -4.49 -10.22
C GLU A 237 -22.58 -3.78 -9.06
N PRO A 238 -22.36 -4.21 -7.81
CA PRO A 238 -22.88 -3.52 -6.63
C PRO A 238 -22.45 -2.04 -6.54
N LYS A 239 -23.21 -1.21 -5.81
CA LYS A 239 -23.00 0.25 -5.73
C LYS A 239 -21.99 0.69 -4.65
N ASP A 240 -20.95 -0.09 -4.42
CA ASP A 240 -19.95 0.13 -3.37
C ASP A 240 -18.53 -0.31 -3.79
N PRO A 241 -18.00 0.22 -4.91
CA PRO A 241 -16.67 -0.15 -5.41
C PRO A 241 -15.57 0.29 -4.44
N VAL A 242 -14.52 -0.52 -4.38
CA VAL A 242 -13.34 -0.33 -3.54
C VAL A 242 -12.16 0.03 -4.44
N PRO A 243 -11.60 1.24 -4.33
CA PRO A 243 -10.66 1.77 -5.31
C PRO A 243 -9.25 1.18 -5.22
N LEU A 244 -8.90 0.58 -4.07
CA LEU A 244 -7.56 0.05 -3.83
C LEU A 244 -7.63 -1.19 -2.95
N VAL A 245 -6.92 -2.24 -3.36
CA VAL A 245 -6.87 -3.56 -2.70
C VAL A 245 -5.44 -4.08 -2.69
N ASP A 246 -5.14 -5.03 -1.81
CA ASP A 246 -3.84 -5.72 -1.78
C ASP A 246 -3.76 -6.77 -2.90
N PRO A 247 -2.98 -6.55 -3.97
CA PRO A 247 -2.91 -7.46 -5.12
C PRO A 247 -2.40 -8.85 -4.74
N ASN A 248 -1.59 -8.97 -3.69
CA ASN A 248 -1.02 -10.27 -3.28
C ASN A 248 -2.05 -11.16 -2.56
N SER A 249 -3.16 -10.56 -2.12
CA SER A 249 -4.24 -11.25 -1.42
C SER A 249 -5.39 -11.69 -2.34
N ILE A 250 -5.33 -11.41 -3.65
CA ILE A 250 -6.37 -11.76 -4.61
C ILE A 250 -6.47 -13.28 -4.76
N ARG A 251 -7.64 -13.85 -4.47
CA ARG A 251 -7.91 -15.28 -4.54
C ARG A 251 -9.20 -15.57 -5.29
N LEU A 252 -9.16 -16.55 -6.17
CA LEU A 252 -10.34 -17.21 -6.74
C LEU A 252 -10.93 -18.14 -5.68
N THR A 253 -12.12 -17.83 -5.21
CA THR A 253 -12.78 -18.51 -4.08
C THR A 253 -14.02 -19.29 -4.48
N GLY A 254 -14.64 -18.94 -5.61
CA GLY A 254 -15.85 -19.59 -6.12
C GLY A 254 -15.87 -19.63 -7.63
N ALA A 255 -16.73 -20.49 -8.17
CA ALA A 255 -17.10 -20.48 -9.56
C ALA A 255 -18.52 -21.04 -9.72
N SER A 256 -19.24 -20.58 -10.74
CA SER A 256 -20.59 -21.03 -11.03
C SER A 256 -20.83 -21.17 -12.54
N GLU A 257 -21.80 -22.01 -12.88
CA GLU A 257 -22.25 -22.16 -14.27
C GLU A 257 -22.76 -20.82 -14.81
N LYS A 258 -22.26 -20.44 -15.98
CA LYS A 258 -22.83 -19.32 -16.76
C LYS A 258 -23.86 -19.83 -17.77
N HIS A 259 -23.58 -20.98 -18.37
CA HIS A 259 -24.45 -21.68 -19.32
C HIS A 259 -24.69 -23.11 -18.83
N ILE A 260 -25.91 -23.59 -19.01
CA ILE A 260 -26.33 -24.92 -18.57
C ILE A 260 -25.43 -25.99 -19.22
N GLY A 261 -24.90 -26.90 -18.39
CA GLY A 261 -24.06 -28.02 -18.83
C GLY A 261 -22.58 -27.68 -19.04
N ILE A 262 -22.16 -26.47 -18.67
CA ILE A 262 -20.76 -26.05 -18.58
C ILE A 262 -20.41 -25.89 -17.09
N GLU A 263 -19.82 -26.92 -16.50
CA GLU A 263 -19.70 -27.02 -15.06
C GLU A 263 -18.26 -26.68 -14.61
N PRO A 264 -18.02 -25.59 -13.85
CA PRO A 264 -16.80 -25.47 -13.10
C PRO A 264 -16.85 -26.49 -11.95
N TYR A 265 -15.83 -27.34 -11.83
CA TYR A 265 -15.82 -28.38 -10.80
C TYR A 265 -14.57 -28.33 -9.91
N SER A 266 -13.61 -27.47 -10.25
CA SER A 266 -12.43 -27.27 -9.43
C SER A 266 -11.82 -25.89 -9.63
N TRP A 267 -11.44 -25.22 -8.55
CA TRP A 267 -10.79 -23.91 -8.60
C TRP A 267 -9.96 -23.63 -7.35
N GLY A 268 -9.07 -22.64 -7.43
CA GLY A 268 -8.37 -22.11 -6.27
C GLY A 268 -7.01 -21.49 -6.61
N TYR A 269 -6.30 -21.06 -5.58
CA TYR A 269 -4.93 -20.56 -5.69
C TYR A 269 -3.93 -21.70 -5.49
N ILE A 270 -3.33 -22.16 -6.57
CA ILE A 270 -2.53 -23.38 -6.62
C ILE A 270 -1.18 -23.03 -7.26
N ASN A 271 -0.08 -23.41 -6.59
CA ASN A 271 1.28 -23.19 -7.09
C ASN A 271 1.57 -21.73 -7.51
N GLY A 272 1.01 -20.75 -6.80
CA GLY A 272 1.28 -19.34 -7.05
C GLY A 272 0.34 -18.65 -8.04
N SER A 273 -0.65 -19.35 -8.62
CA SER A 273 -1.62 -18.76 -9.55
C SER A 273 -3.05 -19.18 -9.23
N ASN A 274 -4.02 -18.34 -9.64
CA ASN A 274 -5.43 -18.70 -9.60
C ASN A 274 -5.76 -19.60 -10.78
N GLN A 275 -6.37 -20.76 -10.52
CA GLN A 275 -6.63 -21.79 -11.52
C GLN A 275 -8.07 -22.28 -11.44
N ILE A 276 -8.62 -22.73 -12.57
CA ILE A 276 -9.95 -23.31 -12.67
C ILE A 276 -9.95 -24.46 -13.69
N ALA A 277 -10.75 -25.49 -13.41
CA ALA A 277 -11.07 -26.57 -14.33
C ALA A 277 -12.57 -26.60 -14.58
N VAL A 278 -12.92 -26.65 -15.86
CA VAL A 278 -14.30 -26.67 -16.36
C VAL A 278 -14.53 -27.96 -17.13
N ARG A 279 -15.69 -28.58 -16.96
CA ARG A 279 -16.10 -29.79 -17.68
C ARG A 279 -17.35 -29.56 -18.51
N ARG A 280 -17.42 -30.21 -19.68
CA ARG A 280 -18.57 -30.17 -20.59
C ARG A 280 -18.62 -31.41 -21.48
N ILE A 281 -19.81 -31.97 -21.71
CA ILE A 281 -19.99 -32.99 -22.76
C ILE A 281 -20.07 -32.28 -24.12
N LEU A 282 -19.25 -32.71 -25.10
CA LEU A 282 -19.14 -32.05 -26.41
C LEU A 282 -20.20 -32.58 -27.39
N ASN A 283 -21.48 -32.43 -27.05
CA ASN A 283 -22.62 -32.99 -27.78
C ASN A 283 -23.25 -32.04 -28.83
N THR A 284 -22.75 -30.82 -28.97
CA THR A 284 -23.16 -29.85 -30.00
C THR A 284 -22.33 -30.04 -31.27
N VAL A 285 -23.00 -30.03 -32.43
CA VAL A 285 -22.33 -29.93 -33.74
C VAL A 285 -21.94 -28.47 -33.94
N CYS A 286 -20.70 -28.20 -34.36
CA CYS A 286 -20.22 -26.83 -34.49
C CYS A 286 -20.61 -26.21 -35.84
N THR A 287 -20.96 -24.93 -35.82
CA THR A 287 -21.31 -24.15 -37.01
C THR A 287 -20.18 -23.19 -37.38
N TYR A 288 -20.14 -22.78 -38.66
CA TYR A 288 -19.10 -21.88 -39.17
C TYR A 288 -19.44 -20.40 -38.93
N TYR A 289 -20.72 -20.02 -39.02
CA TYR A 289 -21.21 -18.67 -38.73
C TYR A 289 -22.55 -18.68 -37.98
N VAL A 290 -22.82 -17.61 -37.22
CA VAL A 290 -24.11 -17.38 -36.53
C VAL A 290 -25.31 -17.27 -37.48
N ASN A 291 -25.07 -17.00 -38.76
CA ASN A 291 -26.09 -16.79 -39.80
C ASN A 291 -26.09 -17.90 -40.87
N ASP A 292 -25.47 -19.06 -40.59
CA ASP A 292 -25.49 -20.19 -41.52
C ASP A 292 -26.94 -20.70 -41.68
N PRO A 293 -27.52 -20.72 -42.90
CA PRO A 293 -28.94 -21.05 -43.14
C PRO A 293 -29.31 -22.51 -42.80
N VAL A 294 -28.32 -23.37 -42.52
CA VAL A 294 -28.54 -24.72 -41.98
C VAL A 294 -27.84 -24.82 -40.62
N PRO A 295 -28.42 -24.25 -39.55
CA PRO A 295 -27.79 -24.28 -38.23
C PRO A 295 -27.88 -25.70 -37.67
N VAL A 296 -26.78 -26.44 -37.77
CA VAL A 296 -26.59 -27.70 -37.07
C VAL A 296 -25.90 -27.39 -35.74
N GLY A 297 -26.56 -26.68 -34.82
CA GLY A 297 -26.02 -26.33 -33.49
C GLY A 297 -26.09 -24.84 -33.13
N ASP A 298 -25.99 -24.51 -31.83
CA ASP A 298 -25.94 -23.12 -31.34
C ASP A 298 -24.50 -22.58 -31.47
N PRO A 299 -24.27 -21.50 -32.24
CA PRO A 299 -22.93 -20.90 -32.37
C PRO A 299 -22.37 -20.35 -31.04
N ARG A 300 -23.21 -20.19 -30.01
CA ARG A 300 -22.78 -19.85 -28.64
C ARG A 300 -22.15 -21.04 -27.91
N ASP A 301 -22.35 -22.26 -28.41
CA ASP A 301 -21.81 -23.48 -27.81
C ASP A 301 -20.43 -23.82 -28.33
N CYS A 302 -20.22 -23.74 -29.64
CA CYS A 302 -18.94 -23.99 -30.27
C CYS A 302 -18.84 -23.40 -31.68
N ARG A 303 -17.61 -23.12 -32.09
CA ARG A 303 -17.28 -22.55 -33.41
C ARG A 303 -16.28 -23.40 -34.16
N ILE A 304 -16.38 -23.38 -35.48
CA ILE A 304 -15.33 -23.92 -36.37
C ILE A 304 -14.26 -22.83 -36.56
N GLU A 305 -13.04 -23.09 -36.09
CA GLU A 305 -11.91 -22.16 -36.25
C GLU A 305 -11.20 -22.34 -37.60
N SER A 306 -11.15 -23.56 -38.14
CA SER A 306 -10.63 -23.81 -39.50
C SER A 306 -11.12 -25.13 -40.09
N LYS A 307 -11.10 -25.22 -41.43
CA LYS A 307 -11.33 -26.46 -42.20
C LYS A 307 -10.08 -26.78 -43.01
N ASN A 308 -9.71 -28.06 -43.03
CA ASN A 308 -8.57 -28.60 -43.77
C ASN A 308 -9.06 -29.61 -44.82
N THR A 309 -8.13 -30.31 -45.48
CA THR A 309 -8.46 -31.33 -46.47
C THR A 309 -9.33 -32.46 -45.89
N GLY A 310 -10.19 -33.04 -46.74
CA GLY A 310 -11.13 -34.07 -46.34
C GLY A 310 -12.15 -33.55 -45.33
N SER A 311 -12.30 -34.28 -44.23
CA SER A 311 -13.18 -33.90 -43.11
C SER A 311 -12.47 -33.08 -42.03
N GLY A 312 -11.20 -32.70 -42.24
CA GLY A 312 -10.36 -32.08 -41.23
C GLY A 312 -10.96 -30.76 -40.71
N GLN A 313 -11.14 -30.60 -39.41
CA GLN A 313 -11.82 -29.43 -38.86
C GLN A 313 -11.37 -29.10 -37.43
N LEU A 314 -10.89 -27.88 -37.19
CA LEU A 314 -10.60 -27.40 -35.84
C LEU A 314 -11.84 -26.74 -35.25
N ASN A 315 -12.29 -27.26 -34.11
CA ASN A 315 -13.41 -26.73 -33.35
C ASN A 315 -12.91 -26.12 -32.04
N ASN A 316 -13.63 -25.11 -31.56
CA ASN A 316 -13.45 -24.58 -30.23
C ASN A 316 -14.80 -24.52 -29.51
N TYR A 317 -14.94 -25.34 -28.47
CA TYR A 317 -16.12 -25.37 -27.61
C TYR A 317 -16.00 -24.32 -26.52
N VAL A 318 -17.08 -23.61 -26.27
CA VAL A 318 -17.17 -22.64 -25.17
C VAL A 318 -17.16 -23.39 -23.84
N MET A 319 -16.31 -22.94 -22.92
CA MET A 319 -16.18 -23.44 -21.54
C MET A 319 -16.37 -22.29 -20.54
N GLU A 320 -17.24 -21.35 -20.88
CA GLU A 320 -17.41 -20.10 -20.14
C GLU A 320 -18.17 -20.30 -18.82
N VAL A 321 -17.61 -19.76 -17.74
CA VAL A 321 -18.13 -19.84 -16.37
C VAL A 321 -17.93 -18.50 -15.65
N ASN A 322 -18.71 -18.28 -14.60
CA ASN A 322 -18.51 -17.14 -13.70
C ASN A 322 -17.54 -17.55 -12.59
N THR A 323 -16.69 -16.61 -12.18
CA THR A 323 -15.67 -16.79 -11.15
C THR A 323 -15.83 -15.76 -10.05
N ASP A 324 -15.79 -16.21 -8.80
CA ASP A 324 -15.94 -15.37 -7.62
C ASP A 324 -14.60 -15.16 -6.94
N TRP A 325 -14.32 -13.91 -6.58
CA TRP A 325 -13.02 -13.47 -6.10
C TRP A 325 -13.14 -12.81 -4.74
N GLN A 326 -12.15 -13.07 -3.89
CA GLN A 326 -11.95 -12.36 -2.64
C GLN A 326 -10.57 -11.71 -2.64
N VAL A 327 -10.49 -10.51 -2.08
CA VAL A 327 -9.24 -9.78 -1.87
C VAL A 327 -9.35 -8.96 -0.59
N LYS A 328 -8.21 -8.70 0.05
CA LYS A 328 -8.13 -7.85 1.23
C LYS A 328 -7.87 -6.39 0.81
N THR A 329 -8.41 -5.47 1.59
CA THR A 329 -8.03 -4.06 1.62
C THR A 329 -7.91 -3.62 3.07
N TYR A 330 -7.26 -2.49 3.31
CA TYR A 330 -7.09 -1.95 4.66
C TYR A 330 -7.68 -0.56 4.73
N ILE A 331 -8.58 -0.36 5.69
CA ILE A 331 -9.30 0.89 5.90
C ILE A 331 -8.62 1.71 7.00
N TYR A 332 -8.38 2.98 6.68
CA TYR A 332 -7.96 4.02 7.62
C TYR A 332 -9.05 5.09 7.70
N SER A 333 -9.55 5.34 8.90
CA SER A 333 -10.59 6.34 9.14
C SER A 333 -10.39 7.05 10.48
N MET A 334 -10.91 8.28 10.57
CA MET A 334 -11.03 9.05 11.82
C MET A 334 -9.72 9.15 12.63
N GLY A 335 -8.64 9.64 12.02
CA GLY A 335 -7.38 9.89 12.74
C GLY A 335 -7.45 11.20 13.51
N LYS A 336 -7.47 11.15 14.84
CA LYS A 336 -7.40 12.30 15.75
C LYS A 336 -6.02 12.35 16.40
N VAL A 337 -5.37 13.51 16.36
CA VAL A 337 -4.07 13.79 16.95
C VAL A 337 -4.23 14.89 18.00
N GLU A 338 -3.99 14.56 19.25
CA GLU A 338 -4.00 15.49 20.38
C GLU A 338 -2.54 15.82 20.71
N ILE A 339 -2.10 17.03 20.40
CA ILE A 339 -0.73 17.50 20.57
C ILE A 339 -0.69 18.29 21.88
N THR A 340 0.14 17.88 22.82
CA THR A 340 0.46 18.65 24.01
C THR A 340 1.82 19.31 23.81
N TYR A 341 1.89 20.63 23.96
CA TYR A 341 3.10 21.42 23.73
C TYR A 341 3.27 22.48 24.81
N GLU A 342 4.51 22.94 24.98
CA GLU A 342 4.83 24.06 25.87
C GLU A 342 5.22 25.27 25.04
N ILE A 343 4.54 26.39 25.30
CA ILE A 343 4.96 27.70 24.81
C ILE A 343 6.00 28.26 25.80
N PRO A 344 7.17 28.72 25.33
CA PRO A 344 8.09 29.46 26.16
C PRO A 344 7.36 30.62 26.85
N ALA A 345 7.51 30.78 28.17
CA ALA A 345 6.83 31.85 28.91
C ALA A 345 7.68 33.14 29.00
N THR A 346 8.97 33.05 28.66
CA THR A 346 9.92 34.17 28.63
C THR A 346 10.62 34.23 27.28
N PRO A 347 11.17 35.38 26.89
CA PRO A 347 12.13 35.44 25.80
C PRO A 347 13.35 34.53 26.09
N ASP A 348 13.96 34.00 25.04
CA ASP A 348 15.15 33.15 25.12
C ASP A 348 16.06 33.47 23.94
N LEU A 349 17.15 34.21 24.15
CA LEU A 349 18.00 34.69 23.08
C LEU A 349 19.20 33.75 22.91
N ALA A 350 19.30 33.12 21.74
CA ALA A 350 20.34 32.15 21.46
C ALA A 350 21.28 32.66 20.35
N ALA A 351 22.58 32.53 20.58
CA ALA A 351 23.58 32.60 19.52
C ALA A 351 23.43 31.38 18.60
N LEU A 352 23.41 31.60 17.28
CA LEU A 352 23.19 30.53 16.31
C LEU A 352 24.48 30.15 15.59
N GLU A 353 25.22 31.13 15.08
CA GLU A 353 26.42 30.86 14.27
C GLU A 353 27.46 31.98 14.40
N ILE A 354 28.74 31.59 14.34
CA ILE A 354 29.86 32.48 14.02
C ILE A 354 30.69 31.78 12.94
N LYS A 355 30.88 32.42 11.79
CA LYS A 355 31.56 31.81 10.65
C LYS A 355 32.47 32.79 9.92
N ALA A 356 33.67 32.36 9.60
CA ALA A 356 34.56 33.04 8.67
C ALA A 356 34.36 32.48 7.24
N ASP A 357 34.48 33.32 6.23
CA ASP A 357 34.34 32.88 4.83
C ASP A 357 35.46 31.91 4.38
N ASN A 358 36.63 31.93 5.04
CA ASN A 358 37.78 31.07 4.74
C ASN A 358 38.33 30.37 5.98
N ALA A 359 38.68 29.08 5.85
CA ALA A 359 39.28 28.28 6.93
C ALA A 359 40.81 28.47 7.07
N CYS A 360 41.52 28.75 5.98
CA CYS A 360 42.95 29.03 5.98
C CYS A 360 43.20 30.54 5.80
N ILE A 361 43.47 31.25 6.89
CA ILE A 361 43.56 32.70 6.89
C ILE A 361 45.02 33.13 6.92
N GLN A 362 45.49 33.80 5.85
CA GLN A 362 46.86 34.31 5.78
C GLN A 362 47.06 35.47 6.77
N THR A 363 48.17 35.46 7.50
CA THR A 363 48.56 36.58 8.38
C THR A 363 48.65 37.88 7.60
N GLY A 364 48.07 38.95 8.16
CA GLY A 364 47.94 40.26 7.54
C GLY A 364 46.65 40.45 6.72
N SER A 365 45.89 39.39 6.43
CA SER A 365 44.63 39.47 5.69
C SER A 365 43.45 39.89 6.56
N THR A 366 42.49 40.59 5.95
CA THR A 366 41.19 40.90 6.55
C THR A 366 40.17 39.88 6.09
N GLN A 367 39.39 39.33 7.02
CA GLN A 367 38.29 38.42 6.73
C GLN A 367 36.96 38.99 7.22
N THR A 368 35.89 38.64 6.53
CA THR A 368 34.53 38.89 6.98
C THR A 368 34.09 37.76 7.90
N ILE A 369 33.71 38.12 9.12
CA ILE A 369 33.13 37.22 10.12
C ILE A 369 31.63 37.48 10.15
N ARG A 370 30.83 36.46 9.86
CA ARG A 370 29.37 36.49 9.95
C ARG A 370 28.96 35.94 11.30
N TYR A 371 28.00 36.58 11.94
CA TYR A 371 27.39 36.08 13.17
C TYR A 371 25.89 36.20 13.09
N SER A 372 25.18 35.26 13.72
CA SER A 372 23.73 35.29 13.80
C SER A 372 23.22 34.80 15.15
N TYR A 373 22.04 35.28 15.50
CA TYR A 373 21.33 34.97 16.73
C TYR A 373 19.83 35.08 16.50
N LYS A 374 19.02 34.49 17.38
CA LYS A 374 17.56 34.60 17.31
C LYS A 374 16.92 34.47 18.70
N ASN A 375 15.70 34.97 18.83
CA ASN A 375 14.86 34.69 19.99
C ASN A 375 14.09 33.38 19.76
N VAL A 376 14.35 32.36 20.56
CA VAL A 376 13.64 31.08 20.55
C VAL A 376 12.52 31.01 21.60
N GLY A 377 12.38 32.06 22.43
CA GLY A 377 11.30 32.25 23.40
C GLY A 377 10.24 33.25 22.92
N VAL A 378 9.47 33.84 23.86
CA VAL A 378 8.44 34.85 23.52
C VAL A 378 9.08 36.08 22.89
N SER A 379 8.48 36.63 21.83
CA SER A 379 8.89 37.91 21.26
C SER A 379 9.04 38.97 22.35
N THR A 380 10.13 39.72 22.31
CA THR A 380 10.40 40.81 23.26
C THR A 380 10.56 42.12 22.51
N SER A 381 10.00 43.20 23.05
CA SER A 381 10.30 44.58 22.64
C SER A 381 11.39 45.22 23.51
N THR A 382 11.86 44.51 24.54
CA THR A 382 12.94 44.98 25.41
C THR A 382 14.23 45.04 24.61
N ALA A 383 14.84 46.22 24.54
CA ALA A 383 16.11 46.41 23.88
C ALA A 383 17.24 45.65 24.60
N PHE A 384 18.15 45.07 23.81
CA PHE A 384 19.31 44.35 24.34
C PHE A 384 20.56 44.59 23.50
N THR A 385 21.70 44.23 24.07
CA THR A 385 23.02 44.46 23.47
C THR A 385 23.72 43.14 23.17
N VAL A 386 24.16 42.98 21.93
CA VAL A 386 24.94 41.83 21.46
C VAL A 386 26.40 42.23 21.32
N GLN A 387 27.31 41.43 21.88
CA GLN A 387 28.75 41.67 21.80
C GLN A 387 29.44 40.52 21.07
N LEU A 388 30.15 40.86 20.00
CA LEU A 388 31.12 39.95 19.39
C LEU A 388 32.48 40.21 20.03
N LYS A 389 33.09 39.15 20.56
CA LYS A 389 34.38 39.18 21.24
C LYS A 389 35.42 38.36 20.48
N VAL A 390 36.66 38.85 20.49
CA VAL A 390 37.84 38.11 20.01
C VAL A 390 38.82 37.99 21.15
N ASP A 391 39.16 36.75 21.51
CA ASP A 391 40.01 36.43 22.66
C ASP A 391 39.51 37.11 23.96
N GLY A 392 38.18 37.18 24.13
CA GLY A 392 37.52 37.81 25.28
C GLY A 392 37.37 39.34 25.21
N VAL A 393 38.01 40.01 24.25
CA VAL A 393 37.91 41.47 24.06
C VAL A 393 36.76 41.81 23.12
N VAL A 394 35.90 42.77 23.49
CA VAL A 394 34.79 43.24 22.65
C VAL A 394 35.35 43.94 21.41
N VAL A 395 35.03 43.41 20.23
CA VAL A 395 35.43 43.98 18.94
C VAL A 395 34.27 44.63 18.19
N LYS A 396 33.03 44.25 18.52
CA LYS A 396 31.81 44.86 17.98
C LYS A 396 30.69 44.78 18.99
N THR A 397 29.91 45.85 19.05
CA THR A 397 28.67 45.95 19.83
C THR A 397 27.53 46.27 18.89
N GLU A 398 26.44 45.53 18.99
CA GLU A 398 25.20 45.74 18.26
C GLU A 398 24.05 45.94 19.26
N ASN A 399 23.17 46.90 18.99
CA ASN A 399 22.01 47.17 19.83
C ASN A 399 20.73 46.77 19.07
N ALA A 400 20.01 45.78 19.59
CA ALA A 400 18.70 45.39 19.10
C ALA A 400 17.63 46.27 19.76
N SER A 401 17.48 47.51 19.28
CA SER A 401 16.65 48.54 19.93
C SER A 401 15.15 48.25 19.93
N GLY A 402 14.66 47.45 18.98
CA GLY A 402 13.27 46.99 18.92
C GLY A 402 13.02 45.65 19.63
N GLY A 403 14.03 45.10 20.32
CA GLY A 403 14.02 43.75 20.83
C GLY A 403 14.15 42.69 19.73
N ALA A 404 13.57 41.51 19.95
CA ALA A 404 13.65 40.39 19.01
C ALA A 404 12.33 39.60 18.97
N ASN A 405 11.79 39.43 17.77
CA ASN A 405 10.64 38.58 17.52
C ASN A 405 11.01 37.09 17.56
N ASN A 406 10.07 36.25 17.99
CA ASN A 406 10.21 34.80 18.00
C ASN A 406 10.63 34.28 16.62
N ASN A 407 11.67 33.45 16.60
CA ASN A 407 12.25 32.77 15.46
C ASN A 407 12.67 33.66 14.27
N VAL A 408 12.76 34.97 14.45
CA VAL A 408 13.35 35.86 13.43
C VAL A 408 14.86 35.85 13.58
N LEU A 409 15.55 35.52 12.49
CA LEU A 409 17.01 35.52 12.43
C LEU A 409 17.54 36.95 12.39
N LEU A 410 18.40 37.28 13.33
CA LEU A 410 19.12 38.55 13.43
C LEU A 410 20.63 38.29 13.33
N GLY A 411 21.42 39.34 13.08
CA GLY A 411 22.86 39.20 12.96
C GLY A 411 23.50 40.26 12.08
N GLY A 412 24.79 40.05 11.81
CA GLY A 412 25.56 40.97 10.99
C GLY A 412 26.94 40.44 10.65
N THR A 413 27.80 41.36 10.19
CA THR A 413 29.17 41.04 9.79
C THR A 413 30.19 41.93 10.49
N LEU A 414 31.41 41.42 10.67
CA LEU A 414 32.58 42.15 11.14
C LEU A 414 33.75 41.90 10.18
N SER A 415 34.39 42.96 9.69
CA SER A 415 35.69 42.86 9.01
C SER A 415 36.81 42.83 10.05
N TYR A 416 37.50 41.70 10.18
CA TYR A 416 38.57 41.49 11.17
C TYR A 416 39.92 41.19 10.50
N LYS A 417 40.96 41.93 10.88
CA LYS A 417 42.33 41.75 10.36
C LYS A 417 43.15 40.81 11.25
N PHE A 418 43.62 39.71 10.69
CA PHE A 418 44.44 38.72 11.39
C PHE A 418 45.91 39.13 11.37
N SER A 419 46.33 39.97 12.30
CA SER A 419 47.69 40.54 12.34
C SER A 419 48.80 39.57 12.74
N THR A 420 48.46 38.37 13.25
CA THR A 420 49.42 37.35 13.70
C THR A 420 48.96 35.96 13.24
N SER A 421 49.85 34.97 13.32
CA SER A 421 49.54 33.55 13.06
C SER A 421 48.91 32.82 14.24
N ALA A 422 48.72 33.49 15.39
CA ALA A 422 48.11 32.88 16.57
C ALA A 422 46.61 32.61 16.34
N SER A 423 46.12 31.48 16.85
CA SER A 423 44.71 31.13 16.85
C SER A 423 43.88 32.20 17.57
N LYS A 424 42.69 32.48 17.03
CA LYS A 424 41.74 33.44 17.57
C LYS A 424 40.45 32.75 17.96
N THR A 425 39.92 33.08 19.13
CA THR A 425 38.63 32.58 19.60
C THR A 425 37.59 33.68 19.46
N PHE A 426 36.56 33.40 18.67
CA PHE A 426 35.40 34.28 18.54
C PHE A 426 34.29 33.78 19.45
N SER A 427 33.64 34.68 20.17
CA SER A 427 32.43 34.38 20.94
C SER A 427 31.39 35.49 20.76
N LEU A 428 30.12 35.10 20.76
CA LEU A 428 28.98 35.99 20.62
C LEU A 428 28.20 35.94 21.92
N VAL A 429 28.12 37.07 22.62
CA VAL A 429 27.34 37.20 23.85
C VAL A 429 26.08 37.96 23.50
N VAL A 430 24.96 37.24 23.42
CA VAL A 430 23.63 37.83 23.22
C VAL A 430 23.08 38.29 24.57
N ASP A 431 22.44 39.45 24.59
CA ASP A 431 22.01 40.14 25.82
C ASP A 431 23.13 40.29 26.87
N SER A 432 24.26 40.84 26.44
CA SER A 432 25.41 41.12 27.32
C SER A 432 25.12 42.01 28.54
N GLY A 433 23.99 42.74 28.52
CA GLY A 433 23.51 43.56 29.64
C GLY A 433 22.51 42.85 30.55
N ASN A 434 22.06 41.65 30.18
CA ASN A 434 20.99 40.92 30.85
C ASN A 434 19.71 41.75 31.03
N THR A 435 19.32 42.50 30.00
CA THR A 435 18.13 43.35 30.05
C THR A 435 16.85 42.57 29.79
N VAL A 436 16.93 41.46 29.06
CA VAL A 436 15.78 40.62 28.67
C VAL A 436 15.51 39.53 29.70
N GLY A 437 16.52 39.14 30.48
CA GLY A 437 16.37 38.17 31.56
C GLY A 437 16.10 36.75 31.05
N ASP A 438 16.74 36.37 29.93
CA ASP A 438 16.70 35.01 29.45
C ASP A 438 17.50 34.05 30.34
N THR A 439 17.16 32.76 30.26
CA THR A 439 17.66 31.73 31.19
C THR A 439 18.86 30.94 30.65
N ASN A 440 19.19 31.06 29.36
CA ASN A 440 20.26 30.31 28.70
C ASN A 440 21.38 31.23 28.21
N ARG A 441 22.33 31.56 29.10
CA ARG A 441 23.52 32.33 28.72
C ARG A 441 24.68 31.41 28.32
N PHE A 442 24.93 31.27 27.03
CA PHE A 442 26.16 30.64 26.52
C PHE A 442 26.80 31.49 25.43
#